data_AF-A0A7C4BBC9-F1
#
_entry.id   AF-A0A7C4BBC9-F1
#
_cell.length_a   1.000
_cell.length_b   1.000
_cell.length_c   1.000
_cell.angle_alpha   90.00
_cell.angle_beta   90.00
_cell.angle_gamma   90.00
#
_symmetry.space_group_name_H-M   'P 1'
#
loop_
_entity.id
_entity.type
_entity.pdbx_description
1 polymer ?
#
loop_
_entity_poly.entity_id
_entity_poly.type
_entity_poly.pdbx_seq_one_letter_code
_entity_poly.pdbx_strand_id
1 'polypeptide(L)'
;MEECTARVRIDLVLGHVVALSILLALLASTIAGWPQSPETTLPALLISLLLVVPAHEAVHVAAAKILGAGRVRVEPLIFWRYLVVGVAMGFSSPLSLARWSLTALAPLVTLSPLFLALSGLGGDLGALFSASFLFNTVGSSGDLVLLLLAASAGARARVLDEGGAIRILGARPKTWTALLLEGVYAFVVSLIVLGLALLTVASALRQSLAVAGVVLAEYARVDNGFRVGTGPGVPLAALLAALVFLAVRGRGRARRLLSALEAGCNP
;
A
#
# COMPACT_ATOMS: atom_id res chain seq x y z
N MET A 1 -18.25 -27.08 -9.35
CA MET A 1 -17.89 -25.72 -8.93
C MET A 1 -16.54 -25.82 -8.24
N GLU A 2 -15.57 -24.97 -8.57
CA GLU A 2 -14.30 -24.93 -7.84
C GLU A 2 -14.57 -24.46 -6.40
N GLU A 3 -13.99 -25.17 -5.43
CA GLU A 3 -14.16 -24.88 -4.01
C GLU A 3 -13.46 -23.57 -3.63
N CYS A 4 -14.13 -22.75 -2.81
CA CYS A 4 -13.53 -21.56 -2.22
C CYS A 4 -12.47 -21.98 -1.22
N THR A 5 -11.22 -21.58 -1.46
CA THR A 5 -10.10 -21.93 -0.56
C THR A 5 -9.69 -20.79 0.35
N ALA A 6 -9.89 -19.54 -0.07
CA ALA A 6 -9.71 -18.36 0.78
C ALA A 6 -10.56 -17.19 0.28
N ARG A 7 -11.07 -16.37 1.20
CA ARG A 7 -11.76 -15.12 0.94
C ARG A 7 -11.03 -13.98 1.64
N VAL A 8 -10.36 -13.13 0.86
CA VAL A 8 -9.58 -12.00 1.35
C VAL A 8 -10.45 -10.75 1.36
N ARG A 9 -10.96 -10.40 2.52
CA ARG A 9 -11.66 -9.13 2.74
C ARG A 9 -10.65 -8.03 3.06
N ILE A 10 -10.88 -6.82 2.54
CA ILE A 10 -9.95 -5.70 2.69
C ILE A 10 -9.74 -5.34 4.18
N ASP A 11 -10.78 -5.42 5.01
CA ASP A 11 -10.72 -5.13 6.45
C ASP A 11 -9.72 -6.02 7.21
N LEU A 12 -9.55 -7.27 6.78
CA LEU A 12 -8.59 -8.21 7.39
C LEU A 12 -7.12 -7.86 7.08
N VAL A 13 -6.87 -7.17 5.96
CA VAL A 13 -5.53 -6.82 5.48
C VAL A 13 -5.26 -5.32 5.48
N LEU A 14 -6.19 -4.52 6.01
CA LEU A 14 -6.13 -3.05 5.96
C LEU A 14 -4.84 -2.51 6.59
N GLY A 15 -4.39 -3.09 7.71
CA GLY A 15 -3.13 -2.70 8.33
C GLY A 15 -1.91 -2.92 7.42
N HIS A 16 -1.89 -4.00 6.63
CA HIS A 16 -0.83 -4.29 5.67
C HIS A 16 -0.90 -3.35 4.46
N VAL A 17 -2.12 -3.04 3.99
CA VAL A 17 -2.34 -2.05 2.92
C VAL A 17 -1.82 -0.68 3.35
N VAL A 18 -2.20 -0.20 4.54
CA VAL A 18 -1.71 1.08 5.08
C VAL A 18 -0.20 1.09 5.24
N ALA A 19 0.40 0.01 5.74
CA ALA A 19 1.86 -0.08 5.85
C ALA A 19 2.54 0.01 4.47
N LEU A 20 2.05 -0.74 3.48
CA LEU A 20 2.58 -0.69 2.12
C LEU A 20 2.37 0.68 1.46
N SER A 21 1.22 1.31 1.66
CA SER A 21 0.93 2.69 1.24
C SER A 21 1.99 3.68 1.71
N ILE A 22 2.42 3.58 2.97
CA ILE A 22 3.44 4.47 3.53
C ILE A 22 4.78 4.26 2.83
N LEU A 23 5.20 3.01 2.61
CA LEU A 23 6.44 2.72 1.88
C LEU A 23 6.39 3.21 0.43
N LEU A 24 5.26 2.97 -0.25
CA LEU A 24 5.04 3.41 -1.62
C LEU A 24 4.96 4.93 -1.73
N ALA A 25 4.39 5.62 -0.74
CA ALA A 25 4.40 7.07 -0.67
C ALA A 25 5.83 7.60 -0.57
N LEU A 26 6.65 7.06 0.33
CA LEU A 26 8.06 7.46 0.48
C LEU A 26 8.86 7.22 -0.81
N LEU A 27 8.67 6.06 -1.45
CA LEU A 27 9.31 5.73 -2.71
C LEU A 27 8.87 6.67 -3.84
N ALA A 28 7.56 6.88 -3.99
CA ALA A 28 6.99 7.74 -5.02
C ALA A 28 7.43 9.20 -4.83
N SER A 29 7.41 9.73 -3.60
CA SER A 29 7.92 11.08 -3.30
C SER A 29 9.40 11.23 -3.64
N THR A 30 10.20 10.18 -3.44
CA THR A 30 11.62 10.18 -3.80
C THR A 30 11.81 10.17 -5.32
N ILE A 31 11.07 9.33 -6.05
CA ILE A 31 11.16 9.21 -7.52
C ILE A 31 10.67 10.49 -8.21
N ALA A 32 9.54 11.03 -7.75
CA ALA A 32 8.97 12.24 -8.32
C ALA A 32 9.78 13.50 -7.99
N GLY A 33 10.79 13.38 -7.10
CA GLY A 33 11.58 14.49 -6.63
C GLY A 33 10.67 15.58 -6.07
N TRP A 34 9.86 15.25 -5.06
CA TRP A 34 8.83 16.16 -4.54
C TRP A 34 9.39 17.18 -3.52
N PRO A 35 9.68 18.42 -3.93
CA PRO A 35 9.51 19.57 -3.06
C PRO A 35 8.65 20.64 -3.76
N GLN A 36 7.38 20.69 -3.39
CA GLN A 36 6.46 21.73 -3.83
C GLN A 36 6.23 22.69 -2.66
N SER A 37 6.10 23.99 -2.95
CA SER A 37 5.71 24.96 -1.92
C SER A 37 4.33 24.56 -1.36
N PRO A 38 4.06 24.78 -0.06
CA PRO A 38 2.78 24.40 0.54
C PRO A 38 1.56 25.02 -0.19
N GLU A 39 1.75 26.18 -0.83
CA GLU A 39 0.72 26.91 -1.58
C GLU A 39 0.22 26.17 -2.83
N THR A 40 1.10 25.56 -3.62
CA THR A 40 0.72 24.79 -4.82
C THR A 40 0.35 23.34 -4.48
N THR A 41 0.85 22.84 -3.35
CA THR A 41 0.73 21.43 -2.97
C THR A 41 -0.70 21.03 -2.61
N LEU A 42 -1.41 21.81 -1.80
CA LEU A 42 -2.73 21.41 -1.30
C LEU A 42 -3.80 21.33 -2.41
N PRO A 43 -3.95 22.33 -3.30
CA PRO A 43 -4.91 22.23 -4.41
C PRO A 43 -4.60 21.06 -5.33
N ALA A 44 -3.32 20.88 -5.70
CA ALA A 44 -2.89 19.76 -6.52
C ALA A 44 -3.25 18.41 -5.89
N LEU A 45 -3.02 18.22 -4.59
CA LEU A 45 -3.37 16.99 -3.89
C LEU A 45 -4.89 16.71 -3.92
N LEU A 46 -5.72 17.72 -3.65
CA LEU A 46 -7.17 17.55 -3.62
C LEU A 46 -7.73 17.22 -5.01
N ILE A 47 -7.25 17.92 -6.05
CA ILE A 47 -7.67 17.67 -7.43
C ILE A 47 -7.20 16.29 -7.89
N SER A 48 -5.95 15.92 -7.60
CA SER A 48 -5.43 14.59 -7.94
C SER A 48 -6.21 13.47 -7.27
N LEU A 49 -6.62 13.62 -6.01
CA LEU A 49 -7.44 12.60 -5.35
C LEU A 49 -8.77 12.37 -6.10
N LEU A 50 -9.43 13.45 -6.51
CA LEU A 50 -10.69 13.39 -7.27
C LEU A 50 -10.51 12.79 -8.67
N LEU A 51 -9.35 12.98 -9.31
CA LEU A 51 -9.05 12.48 -10.65
C LEU A 51 -8.55 11.04 -10.65
N VAL A 52 -7.63 10.71 -9.74
CA VAL A 52 -6.93 9.42 -9.73
C VAL A 52 -7.86 8.31 -9.33
N VAL A 53 -8.71 8.47 -8.31
CA VAL A 53 -9.58 7.37 -7.86
C VAL A 53 -10.48 6.86 -9.00
N PRO A 54 -11.25 7.71 -9.72
CA PRO A 54 -12.04 7.23 -10.85
C PRO A 54 -11.19 6.68 -12.00
N ALA A 55 -10.04 7.31 -12.31
CA ALA A 55 -9.17 6.85 -13.39
C ALA A 55 -8.56 5.47 -13.10
N HIS A 56 -8.12 5.25 -11.86
CA HIS A 56 -7.55 4.00 -11.39
C HIS A 56 -8.55 2.85 -11.54
N GLU A 57 -9.77 3.05 -11.05
CA GLU A 57 -10.85 2.07 -11.13
C GLU A 57 -11.30 1.84 -12.57
N ALA A 58 -11.36 2.90 -13.39
CA ALA A 58 -11.68 2.77 -14.81
C ALA A 58 -10.66 1.90 -15.55
N VAL A 59 -9.37 2.01 -15.21
CA VAL A 59 -8.32 1.15 -15.79
C VAL A 59 -8.51 -0.30 -15.36
N HIS A 60 -8.80 -0.58 -14.09
CA HIS A 60 -9.12 -1.94 -13.66
C HIS A 60 -10.33 -2.51 -14.42
N VAL A 61 -11.42 -1.74 -14.53
CA VAL A 61 -12.63 -2.15 -15.26
C VAL A 61 -12.32 -2.46 -16.72
N ALA A 62 -11.55 -1.59 -17.38
CA ALA A 62 -11.15 -1.78 -18.77
C ALA A 62 -10.30 -3.05 -18.93
N ALA A 63 -9.28 -3.22 -18.09
CA ALA A 63 -8.41 -4.39 -18.11
C ALA A 63 -9.20 -5.69 -17.86
N ALA A 64 -10.08 -5.70 -16.85
CA ALA A 64 -10.92 -6.85 -16.52
C ALA A 64 -11.86 -7.24 -17.68
N LYS A 65 -12.49 -6.26 -18.33
CA LYS A 65 -13.35 -6.51 -19.50
C LYS A 65 -12.56 -7.11 -20.66
N ILE A 66 -11.40 -6.53 -21.00
CA ILE A 66 -10.52 -7.03 -22.07
C ILE A 66 -10.07 -8.47 -21.78
N LEU A 67 -9.83 -8.80 -20.52
CA LEU A 67 -9.34 -10.12 -20.10
C LEU A 67 -10.46 -11.15 -19.83
N GLY A 68 -11.72 -10.79 -20.09
CA GLY A 68 -12.86 -11.72 -20.07
C GLY A 68 -13.52 -11.92 -18.71
N ALA A 69 -13.52 -10.92 -17.83
CA ALA A 69 -14.17 -10.98 -16.52
C ALA A 69 -15.72 -11.05 -16.57
N GLY A 70 -16.31 -10.92 -17.77
CA GLY A 70 -17.76 -10.94 -17.98
C GLY A 70 -18.41 -9.62 -17.59
N ARG A 71 -19.50 -9.69 -16.82
CA ARG A 71 -20.17 -8.48 -16.30
C ARG A 71 -19.34 -7.90 -15.16
N VAL A 72 -19.11 -6.59 -15.23
CA VAL A 72 -18.43 -5.82 -14.18
C VAL A 72 -19.47 -5.00 -13.43
N ARG A 73 -19.47 -5.09 -12.10
CA ARG A 73 -20.27 -4.25 -11.21
C ARG A 73 -19.32 -3.25 -10.55
N VAL A 74 -19.76 -2.01 -10.45
CA VAL A 74 -19.02 -0.94 -9.78
C VAL A 74 -19.93 -0.40 -8.71
N GLU A 75 -19.48 -0.48 -7.46
CA GLU A 75 -20.27 -0.12 -6.29
C GLU A 75 -19.44 0.82 -5.42
N PRO A 76 -20.02 1.84 -4.78
CA PRO A 76 -19.26 2.67 -3.85
C PRO A 76 -18.79 1.82 -2.66
N LEU A 77 -17.50 1.92 -2.31
CA LEU A 77 -16.97 1.30 -1.11
C LEU A 77 -17.31 2.20 0.09
N ILE A 78 -18.30 1.78 0.85
CA ILE A 78 -18.83 2.53 1.99
C ILE A 78 -18.14 2.01 3.27
N PHE A 79 -17.28 2.85 3.86
CA PHE A 79 -16.74 2.64 5.21
C PHE A 79 -17.68 3.27 6.22
N TRP A 80 -18.19 2.48 7.16
CA TRP A 80 -19.26 2.91 8.07
C TRP A 80 -20.51 3.39 7.33
N ARG A 81 -21.59 3.75 8.03
CA ARG A 81 -22.90 4.04 7.40
C ARG A 81 -22.93 5.18 6.37
N TYR A 82 -21.91 6.05 6.31
CA TYR A 82 -21.99 7.31 5.55
C TYR A 82 -20.72 7.72 4.78
N LEU A 83 -19.57 7.07 4.98
CA LEU A 83 -18.32 7.54 4.36
C LEU A 83 -17.98 6.66 3.14
N VAL A 84 -18.16 7.20 1.94
CA VAL A 84 -17.62 6.58 0.73
C VAL A 84 -16.11 6.79 0.74
N VAL A 85 -15.36 5.71 0.94
CA VAL A 85 -13.89 5.73 0.99
C VAL A 85 -13.24 5.31 -0.31
N GLY A 86 -14.04 4.87 -1.29
CA GLY A 86 -13.54 4.47 -2.58
C GLY A 86 -14.64 3.86 -3.43
N VAL A 87 -14.21 3.09 -4.43
CA VAL A 87 -15.09 2.36 -5.33
C VAL A 87 -14.61 0.91 -5.31
N ALA A 88 -15.56 -0.01 -5.26
CA ALA A 88 -15.36 -1.45 -5.28
C ALA A 88 -15.82 -1.99 -6.63
N MET A 89 -15.11 -3.00 -7.14
CA MET A 89 -15.43 -3.60 -8.42
C MET A 89 -15.62 -5.12 -8.31
N GLY A 90 -16.77 -5.61 -8.77
CA GLY A 90 -17.08 -7.04 -8.77
C GLY A 90 -17.10 -7.62 -10.18
N PHE A 91 -16.66 -8.87 -10.34
CA PHE A 91 -16.71 -9.61 -11.60
C PHE A 91 -17.72 -10.76 -11.53
N SER A 92 -18.36 -11.08 -12.64
CA SER A 92 -19.23 -12.26 -12.71
C SER A 92 -18.47 -13.57 -12.93
N SER A 93 -17.26 -13.48 -13.50
CA SER A 93 -16.49 -14.66 -13.95
C SER A 93 -15.11 -14.68 -13.28
N PRO A 94 -14.69 -15.81 -12.68
CA PRO A 94 -13.35 -15.93 -12.12
C PRO A 94 -12.29 -15.89 -13.22
N LEU A 95 -11.27 -15.06 -13.03
CA LEU A 95 -10.11 -14.96 -13.91
C LEU A 95 -9.02 -15.94 -13.48
N SER A 96 -8.18 -16.37 -14.42
CA SER A 96 -6.93 -17.06 -14.05
C SER A 96 -6.01 -16.09 -13.31
N LEU A 97 -5.15 -16.59 -12.43
CA LEU A 97 -4.20 -15.75 -11.68
C LEU A 97 -3.43 -14.79 -12.60
N ALA A 98 -2.94 -15.26 -13.74
CA ALA A 98 -2.19 -14.41 -14.68
C ALA A 98 -3.02 -13.23 -15.20
N ARG A 99 -4.28 -13.48 -15.60
CA ARG A 99 -5.18 -12.42 -16.09
C ARG A 99 -5.57 -11.46 -14.98
N TRP A 100 -5.92 -11.99 -13.80
CA TRP A 100 -6.26 -11.16 -12.65
C TRP A 100 -5.05 -10.32 -12.19
N SER A 101 -3.83 -10.86 -12.25
CA SER A 101 -2.61 -10.11 -11.92
C SER A 101 -2.39 -8.94 -12.87
N LEU A 102 -2.67 -9.13 -14.17
CA LEU A 102 -2.63 -8.03 -15.15
C LEU A 102 -3.69 -6.98 -14.85
N THR A 103 -4.90 -7.39 -14.47
CA THR A 103 -5.94 -6.46 -14.00
C THR A 103 -5.46 -5.66 -12.80
N ALA A 104 -5.05 -6.34 -11.72
CA ALA A 104 -4.59 -5.73 -10.47
C ALA A 104 -3.39 -4.77 -10.66
N LEU A 105 -2.49 -5.06 -11.60
CA LEU A 105 -1.35 -4.20 -11.89
C LEU A 105 -1.63 -3.12 -12.94
N ALA A 106 -2.78 -3.16 -13.63
CA ALA A 106 -3.03 -2.29 -14.77
C ALA A 106 -2.93 -0.80 -14.40
N PRO A 107 -3.54 -0.28 -13.32
CA PRO A 107 -3.41 1.13 -12.97
C PRO A 107 -1.97 1.51 -12.62
N LEU A 108 -1.25 0.65 -11.89
CA LEU A 108 0.13 0.90 -11.52
C LEU A 108 1.04 0.98 -12.77
N VAL A 109 0.87 0.07 -13.72
CA VAL A 109 1.72 -0.05 -14.91
C VAL A 109 1.36 0.96 -16.00
N THR A 110 0.11 1.42 -16.07
CA THR A 110 -0.34 2.36 -17.10
C THR A 110 -0.34 3.81 -16.61
N LEU A 111 -0.99 4.09 -15.48
CA LEU A 111 -1.17 5.46 -15.00
C LEU A 111 0.09 6.01 -14.34
N SER A 112 0.85 5.21 -13.60
CA SER A 112 2.04 5.74 -12.89
C SER A 112 3.12 6.24 -13.84
N PRO A 113 3.54 5.50 -14.88
CA PRO A 113 4.52 6.02 -15.85
C PRO A 113 3.99 7.24 -16.60
N LEU A 114 2.69 7.27 -16.93
CA LEU A 114 2.06 8.41 -17.58
C LEU A 114 2.11 9.66 -16.70
N PHE A 115 1.67 9.56 -15.44
CA PHE A 115 1.68 10.68 -14.50
C PHE A 115 3.10 11.15 -14.17
N LEU A 116 4.06 10.22 -14.04
CA LEU A 116 5.47 10.56 -13.84
C LEU A 116 6.07 11.25 -15.07
N ALA A 117 5.70 10.86 -16.30
CA ALA A 117 6.14 11.57 -17.49
C ALA A 117 5.55 12.99 -17.56
N LEU A 118 4.26 13.12 -17.23
CA LEU A 118 3.55 14.40 -17.25
C LEU A 118 3.95 15.34 -16.10
N SER A 119 4.52 14.84 -15.01
CA SER A 119 5.03 15.70 -13.93
C SER A 119 6.20 16.59 -14.40
N GLY A 120 6.84 16.26 -15.53
CA GLY A 120 7.87 17.08 -16.18
C GLY A 120 7.36 18.38 -16.82
N LEU A 121 6.04 18.61 -16.91
CA LEU A 121 5.47 19.82 -17.52
C LEU A 121 5.73 21.11 -16.73
N GLY A 122 6.18 21.01 -15.47
CA GLY A 122 6.46 22.16 -14.60
C GLY A 122 5.20 22.91 -14.15
N GLY A 123 5.39 23.89 -13.27
CA GLY A 123 4.30 24.71 -12.71
C GLY A 123 3.19 23.88 -12.02
N ASP A 124 1.97 24.41 -12.04
CA ASP A 124 0.81 23.79 -11.39
C ASP A 124 0.42 22.44 -12.02
N LEU A 125 0.58 22.29 -13.33
CA LEU A 125 0.31 21.03 -14.03
C LEU A 125 1.32 19.96 -13.62
N GLY A 126 2.61 20.29 -13.55
CA GLY A 126 3.64 19.38 -13.04
C GLY A 126 3.35 18.94 -11.61
N ALA A 127 2.93 19.86 -10.75
CA ALA A 127 2.53 19.57 -9.36
C ALA A 127 1.32 18.62 -9.29
N LEU A 128 0.29 18.87 -10.11
CA LEU A 128 -0.89 18.02 -10.22
C LEU A 128 -0.52 16.61 -10.67
N PHE A 129 0.28 16.45 -11.74
CA PHE A 129 0.64 15.11 -12.22
C PHE A 129 1.59 14.39 -11.28
N SER A 130 2.47 15.11 -10.59
CA SER A 130 3.24 14.53 -9.49
C SER A 130 2.30 14.00 -8.41
N ALA A 131 1.30 14.78 -7.95
CA ALA A 131 0.31 14.35 -6.95
C ALA A 131 -0.44 13.11 -7.44
N SER A 132 -0.80 13.09 -8.73
CA SER A 132 -1.49 11.96 -9.34
C SER A 132 -0.64 10.70 -9.37
N PHE A 133 0.67 10.82 -9.67
CA PHE A 133 1.62 9.71 -9.58
C PHE A 133 1.73 9.18 -8.16
N LEU A 134 1.85 10.06 -7.16
CA LEU A 134 1.89 9.70 -5.75
C LEU A 134 0.63 8.93 -5.34
N PHE A 135 -0.55 9.49 -5.58
CA PHE A 135 -1.82 8.85 -5.19
C PHE A 135 -2.09 7.55 -5.92
N ASN A 136 -1.75 7.44 -7.21
CA ASN A 136 -1.94 6.19 -7.94
C ASN A 136 -1.01 5.09 -7.40
N THR A 137 0.25 5.43 -7.15
CA THR A 137 1.23 4.49 -6.59
C THR A 137 0.83 4.03 -5.18
N VAL A 138 0.37 4.95 -4.33
CA VAL A 138 -0.14 4.64 -2.98
C VAL A 138 -1.43 3.84 -3.04
N GLY A 139 -2.36 4.20 -3.94
CA GLY A 139 -3.64 3.52 -4.14
C GLY A 139 -3.46 2.06 -4.55
N SER A 140 -2.45 1.76 -5.39
CA SER A 140 -2.10 0.39 -5.79
C SER A 140 -1.54 -0.49 -4.67
N SER A 141 -1.34 0.02 -3.45
CA SER A 141 -0.95 -0.82 -2.30
C SER A 141 -1.95 -1.94 -2.01
N GLY A 142 -3.25 -1.65 -2.13
CA GLY A 142 -4.32 -2.64 -1.97
C GLY A 142 -4.18 -3.76 -2.97
N ASP A 143 -4.07 -3.39 -4.25
CA ASP A 143 -3.88 -4.33 -5.36
C ASP A 143 -2.65 -5.22 -5.16
N LEU A 144 -1.53 -4.63 -4.73
CA LEU A 144 -0.29 -5.36 -4.49
C LEU A 144 -0.41 -6.35 -3.32
N VAL A 145 -1.06 -5.97 -2.22
CA VAL A 145 -1.31 -6.88 -1.08
C VAL A 145 -2.20 -8.05 -1.52
N LEU A 146 -3.30 -7.76 -2.21
CA LEU A 146 -4.22 -8.77 -2.72
C LEU A 146 -3.52 -9.69 -3.74
N LEU A 147 -2.68 -9.10 -4.60
CA LEU A 147 -1.89 -9.82 -5.58
C LEU A 147 -0.86 -10.73 -4.97
N LEU A 148 -0.11 -10.27 -3.97
CA LEU A 148 0.84 -11.12 -3.27
C LEU A 148 0.12 -12.35 -2.68
N LEU A 149 -1.02 -12.15 -2.03
CA LEU A 149 -1.82 -13.24 -1.46
C LEU A 149 -2.33 -14.21 -2.53
N ALA A 150 -2.93 -13.71 -3.61
CA ALA A 150 -3.41 -14.52 -4.72
C ALA A 150 -2.28 -15.27 -5.43
N ALA A 151 -1.18 -14.58 -5.73
CA ALA A 151 -0.02 -15.17 -6.40
C ALA A 151 0.64 -16.27 -5.56
N SER A 152 0.64 -16.11 -4.24
CA SER A 152 1.19 -17.13 -3.33
C SER A 152 0.44 -18.46 -3.39
N ALA A 153 -0.85 -18.44 -3.74
CA ALA A 153 -1.65 -19.66 -3.87
C ALA A 153 -1.20 -20.54 -5.04
N GLY A 154 -0.51 -19.97 -6.03
CA GLY A 154 0.11 -20.68 -7.14
C GLY A 154 -0.62 -20.49 -8.47
N ALA A 155 0.05 -20.86 -9.57
CA ALA A 155 -0.38 -20.56 -10.94
C ALA A 155 -1.74 -21.16 -11.35
N ARG A 156 -2.19 -22.21 -10.65
CA ARG A 156 -3.49 -22.86 -10.91
C ARG A 156 -4.66 -22.15 -10.21
N ALA A 157 -4.38 -21.20 -9.32
CA ALA A 157 -5.41 -20.45 -8.63
C ALA A 157 -6.22 -19.60 -9.63
N ARG A 158 -7.52 -19.47 -9.34
CA ARG A 158 -8.40 -18.52 -10.01
C ARG A 158 -8.90 -17.52 -9.00
N VAL A 159 -9.10 -16.29 -9.46
CA VAL A 159 -9.50 -15.18 -8.60
C VAL A 159 -10.82 -14.62 -9.08
N LEU A 160 -11.76 -14.50 -8.16
CA LEU A 160 -13.03 -13.83 -8.36
C LEU A 160 -13.05 -12.58 -7.48
N ASP A 161 -13.21 -11.42 -8.10
CA ASP A 161 -13.39 -10.17 -7.37
C ASP A 161 -14.87 -9.97 -7.02
N GLU A 162 -15.15 -9.77 -5.75
CA GLU A 162 -16.49 -9.52 -5.21
C GLU A 162 -16.68 -8.05 -4.83
N GLY A 163 -15.76 -7.16 -5.23
CA GLY A 163 -15.78 -5.73 -4.90
C GLY A 163 -15.14 -5.43 -3.56
N GLY A 164 -15.75 -5.88 -2.46
CA GLY A 164 -15.21 -5.68 -1.10
C GLY A 164 -14.22 -6.76 -0.64
N ALA A 165 -14.04 -7.79 -1.45
CA ALA A 165 -13.22 -8.96 -1.16
C ALA A 165 -12.82 -9.67 -2.45
N ILE A 166 -11.72 -10.41 -2.40
CA ILE A 166 -11.39 -11.38 -3.46
C ILE A 166 -11.57 -12.81 -2.94
N ARG A 167 -12.04 -13.70 -3.80
CA ARG A 167 -12.06 -15.14 -3.57
C ARG A 167 -10.98 -15.80 -4.39
N ILE A 168 -10.17 -16.59 -3.71
CA ILE A 168 -9.15 -17.44 -4.31
C ILE A 168 -9.72 -18.86 -4.37
N LEU A 169 -9.78 -19.41 -5.58
CA LEU A 169 -10.38 -20.70 -5.89
C LEU A 169 -9.28 -21.72 -6.22
N GLY A 170 -9.48 -22.95 -5.74
CA GLY A 170 -8.65 -24.12 -6.10
C GLY A 170 -7.25 -24.18 -5.48
N ALA A 171 -6.80 -23.17 -4.73
CA ALA A 171 -5.50 -23.19 -4.06
C ALA A 171 -5.42 -22.21 -2.87
N ARG A 172 -4.64 -22.60 -1.84
CA ARG A 172 -4.51 -21.82 -0.59
C ARG A 172 -3.32 -20.87 -0.63
N PRO A 173 -3.46 -19.61 -0.16
CA PRO A 173 -2.33 -18.71 0.04
C PRO A 173 -1.26 -19.32 0.95
N LYS A 174 0.01 -19.03 0.65
CA LYS A 174 1.14 -19.61 1.39
C LYS A 174 1.50 -18.78 2.62
N THR A 175 1.97 -19.45 3.66
CA THR A 175 2.39 -18.82 4.93
C THR A 175 3.52 -17.82 4.77
N TRP A 176 4.44 -18.03 3.83
CA TRP A 176 5.55 -17.11 3.60
C TRP A 176 5.06 -15.72 3.16
N THR A 177 3.96 -15.62 2.43
CA THR A 177 3.40 -14.33 1.98
C THR A 177 2.75 -13.58 3.13
N ALA A 178 1.98 -14.28 3.97
CA ALA A 178 1.47 -13.69 5.20
C ALA A 178 2.62 -13.21 6.12
N LEU A 179 3.71 -13.98 6.21
CA LEU A 179 4.92 -13.56 6.93
C LEU A 179 5.58 -12.32 6.32
N LEU A 180 5.68 -12.23 4.99
CA LEU A 180 6.22 -11.07 4.29
C LEU A 180 5.39 -9.82 4.59
N LEU A 181 4.06 -9.91 4.49
CA LEU A 181 3.15 -8.80 4.81
C LEU A 181 3.29 -8.37 6.27
N GLU A 182 3.34 -9.32 7.21
CA GLU A 182 3.60 -9.04 8.62
C GLU A 182 4.97 -8.37 8.84
N GLY A 183 5.97 -8.72 8.02
CA GLY A 183 7.29 -8.11 8.04
C GLY A 183 7.25 -6.65 7.59
N VAL A 184 6.58 -6.37 6.47
CA VAL A 184 6.35 -5.00 5.96
C VAL A 184 5.61 -4.16 7.00
N TYR A 185 4.53 -4.70 7.57
CA TYR A 185 3.78 -4.06 8.63
C TYR A 185 4.65 -3.74 9.85
N ALA A 186 5.39 -4.73 10.36
CA ALA A 186 6.25 -4.56 11.53
C ALA A 186 7.38 -3.56 11.27
N PHE A 187 7.95 -3.56 10.07
CA PHE A 187 8.97 -2.59 9.66
C PHE A 187 8.43 -1.16 9.70
N VAL A 188 7.28 -0.90 9.07
CA VAL A 188 6.69 0.45 9.02
C VAL A 188 6.29 0.93 10.41
N VAL A 189 5.64 0.08 11.22
CA VAL A 189 5.29 0.42 12.60
C VAL A 189 6.55 0.73 13.41
N SER A 190 7.60 -0.08 13.28
CA SER A 190 8.87 0.15 13.98
C SER A 190 9.53 1.45 13.52
N LEU A 191 9.50 1.75 12.21
CA LEU A 191 10.03 2.99 11.64
C LEU A 191 9.36 4.22 12.24
N ILE A 192 8.03 4.22 12.32
CA ILE A 192 7.24 5.32 12.87
C ILE A 192 7.50 5.46 14.38
N VAL A 193 7.39 4.37 15.13
CA VAL A 193 7.53 4.40 16.59
C VAL A 193 8.95 4.80 17.00
N LEU A 194 9.98 4.19 16.41
CA LEU A 194 11.37 4.53 16.70
C LEU A 194 11.70 5.95 16.25
N GLY A 195 11.26 6.35 15.05
CA GLY A 195 11.46 7.70 14.55
C GLY A 195 10.89 8.75 15.51
N LEU A 196 9.62 8.62 15.90
CA LEU A 196 8.97 9.55 16.83
C LEU A 196 9.65 9.54 18.22
N ALA A 197 10.01 8.37 18.73
CA ALA A 197 10.70 8.26 20.02
C ALA A 197 12.06 8.95 19.98
N LEU A 198 12.87 8.71 18.95
CA LEU A 198 14.19 9.29 18.79
C LEU A 198 14.15 10.80 18.56
N LEU A 199 13.19 11.29 17.76
CA LEU A 199 12.95 12.73 17.59
C LEU A 199 12.60 13.39 18.92
N THR A 200 11.73 12.74 19.72
CA THR A 200 11.32 13.23 21.05
C THR A 200 12.51 13.31 22.00
N VAL A 201 13.33 12.24 22.06
CA VAL A 201 14.51 12.18 22.92
C VAL A 201 15.57 13.20 22.48
N ALA A 202 15.86 13.29 21.19
CA ALA A 202 16.82 14.26 20.65
C ALA A 202 16.39 15.71 20.92
N SER A 203 15.09 16.01 20.80
CA SER A 203 14.51 17.31 21.14
C SER A 203 14.64 17.62 22.63
N ALA A 204 14.29 16.67 23.50
CA ALA A 204 14.36 16.85 24.96
C ALA A 204 15.80 17.06 25.45
N LEU A 205 16.76 16.29 24.89
CA LEU A 205 18.17 16.39 25.23
C LEU A 205 18.89 17.53 24.52
N ARG A 206 18.27 18.12 23.48
CA ARG A 206 18.87 19.11 22.57
C ARG A 206 20.21 18.64 21.98
N GLN A 207 20.27 17.35 21.64
CA GLN A 207 21.48 16.67 21.17
C GLN A 207 21.14 15.66 20.07
N SER A 208 22.05 15.49 19.12
CA SER A 208 21.98 14.42 18.14
C SER A 208 22.23 13.07 18.80
N LEU A 209 21.50 12.04 18.37
CA LEU A 209 21.62 10.69 18.88
C LEU A 209 22.34 9.82 17.85
N ALA A 210 23.42 9.16 18.27
CA ALA A 210 24.14 8.20 17.45
C ALA A 210 24.50 6.96 18.25
N VAL A 211 24.50 5.80 17.59
CA VAL A 211 24.92 4.53 18.17
C VAL A 211 25.98 3.93 17.26
N ALA A 212 27.15 3.63 17.81
CA ALA A 212 28.30 3.07 17.06
C ALA A 212 28.64 3.87 15.79
N GLY A 213 28.58 5.20 15.85
CA GLY A 213 28.87 6.08 14.72
C GLY A 213 27.73 6.24 13.70
N VAL A 214 26.61 5.53 13.86
CA VAL A 214 25.43 5.68 13.00
C VAL A 214 24.46 6.67 13.62
N VAL A 215 24.15 7.75 12.90
CA VAL A 215 23.19 8.77 13.34
C VAL A 215 21.77 8.22 13.29
N LEU A 216 21.09 8.27 14.43
CA LEU A 216 19.69 7.89 14.59
C LEU A 216 18.78 9.11 14.57
N ALA A 217 19.19 10.21 15.20
CA ALA A 217 18.47 11.47 15.13
C ALA A 217 19.45 12.64 15.10
N GLU A 218 19.13 13.64 14.30
CA GLU A 218 19.91 14.86 14.16
C GLU A 218 19.19 15.99 14.90
N TYR A 219 19.93 16.71 15.73
CA TYR A 219 19.48 17.95 16.32
C TYR A 219 20.41 19.08 15.85
N ALA A 220 19.83 20.11 15.26
CA ALA A 220 20.56 21.29 14.83
C ALA A 220 19.87 22.55 15.35
N ARG A 221 20.65 23.48 15.91
CA ARG A 221 20.18 24.84 16.17
C ARG A 221 20.24 25.62 14.86
N VAL A 222 19.14 26.28 14.50
CA VAL A 222 19.01 27.11 13.30
C VAL A 222 18.63 28.52 13.77
N ASP A 223 18.97 29.58 13.04
CA ASP A 223 18.98 30.98 13.50
C ASP A 223 17.86 31.37 14.50
N ASN A 224 16.60 31.07 14.18
CA ASN A 224 15.44 31.39 15.03
C ASN A 224 14.75 30.16 15.67
N GLY A 225 15.43 29.02 15.79
CA GLY A 225 14.81 27.82 16.35
C GLY A 225 15.72 26.59 16.41
N PHE A 226 15.09 25.42 16.29
CA PHE A 226 15.76 24.14 16.24
C PHE A 226 15.10 23.26 15.19
N ARG A 227 15.90 22.39 14.57
CA ARG A 227 15.45 21.37 13.63
C ARG A 227 15.83 20.02 14.19
N VAL A 228 14.87 19.10 14.21
CA VAL A 228 15.11 17.70 14.56
C VAL A 228 14.72 16.83 13.36
N GLY A 229 15.56 15.86 13.00
CA GLY A 229 15.33 14.94 11.89
C GLY A 229 15.75 13.51 12.24
N THR A 230 15.22 12.52 11.53
CA THR A 230 15.67 11.14 11.64
C THR A 230 16.90 10.92 10.76
N GLY A 231 17.90 10.22 11.30
CA GLY A 231 19.10 9.82 10.56
C GLY A 231 18.93 8.47 9.83
N PRO A 232 19.93 8.09 9.01
CA PRO A 232 19.91 6.83 8.24
C PRO A 232 19.92 5.57 9.10
N GLY A 233 20.26 5.67 10.39
CA GLY A 233 20.20 4.53 11.29
C GLY A 233 18.78 4.13 11.72
N VAL A 234 17.77 4.98 11.54
CA VAL A 234 16.37 4.66 11.91
C VAL A 234 15.80 3.52 11.08
N PRO A 235 15.89 3.53 9.74
CA PRO A 235 15.51 2.37 8.93
C PRO A 235 16.24 1.08 9.32
N LEU A 236 17.53 1.14 9.65
CA LEU A 236 18.30 -0.04 10.06
C LEU A 236 17.80 -0.62 11.39
N ALA A 237 17.57 0.24 12.37
CA ALA A 237 17.02 -0.16 13.67
C ALA A 237 15.58 -0.70 13.54
N ALA A 238 14.76 -0.08 12.68
CA ALA A 238 13.40 -0.54 12.39
C ALA A 238 13.39 -1.91 11.69
N LEU A 239 14.32 -2.15 10.78
CA LEU A 239 14.49 -3.45 10.13
C LEU A 239 14.87 -4.53 11.14
N LEU A 240 15.84 -4.25 12.02
CA LEU A 240 16.23 -5.17 13.08
C LEU A 240 15.04 -5.50 14.00
N ALA A 241 14.29 -4.48 14.44
CA ALA A 241 13.10 -4.65 15.27
C ALA A 241 12.03 -5.51 14.57
N ALA A 242 11.79 -5.29 13.27
CA ALA A 242 10.87 -6.09 12.47
C ALA A 242 11.30 -7.55 12.35
N LEU A 243 12.59 -7.81 12.16
CA LEU A 243 13.14 -9.18 12.11
C LEU A 243 12.97 -9.91 13.45
N VAL A 244 13.26 -9.23 14.57
CA VAL A 244 13.03 -9.78 15.91
C VAL A 244 11.54 -10.08 16.12
N PHE A 245 10.66 -9.16 15.73
CA PHE A 245 9.21 -9.38 15.79
C PHE A 245 8.78 -10.60 14.97
N LEU A 246 9.28 -10.74 13.74
CA LEU A 246 8.96 -11.88 12.88
C LEU A 246 9.42 -13.21 13.50
N ALA A 247 10.60 -13.23 14.12
CA ALA A 247 11.13 -14.41 14.80
C ALA A 247 10.29 -14.83 16.01
N VAL A 248 9.82 -13.86 16.82
CA VAL A 248 9.09 -14.15 18.07
C VAL A 248 7.58 -14.34 17.85
N ARG A 249 6.95 -13.49 17.03
CA ARG A 249 5.48 -13.42 16.90
C ARG A 249 4.98 -13.58 15.46
N GLY A 250 5.82 -13.38 14.45
CA GLY A 250 5.42 -13.35 13.03
C GLY A 250 4.66 -14.61 12.59
N ARG A 251 5.20 -15.80 12.89
CA ARG A 251 4.56 -17.09 12.49
C ARG A 251 3.15 -17.25 13.07
N GLY A 252 2.94 -16.85 14.33
CA GLY A 252 1.62 -16.94 14.97
C GLY A 252 0.61 -15.99 14.34
N ARG A 253 1.00 -14.75 14.03
CA ARG A 253 0.14 -13.78 13.34
C ARG A 253 -0.17 -14.19 11.91
N ALA A 254 0.83 -14.64 11.15
CA ALA A 254 0.66 -15.11 9.78
C ALA A 254 -0.33 -16.29 9.69
N ARG A 255 -0.24 -17.27 10.61
CA ARG A 255 -1.21 -18.38 10.67
C ARG A 255 -2.62 -17.89 10.99
N ARG A 256 -2.78 -16.98 11.97
CA ARG A 256 -4.09 -16.41 12.30
C ARG A 256 -4.71 -15.66 11.13
N LEU A 257 -3.91 -14.88 10.40
CA LEU A 257 -4.35 -14.22 9.17
C LEU A 257 -4.87 -15.26 8.17
N LEU A 258 -4.06 -16.26 7.83
CA LEU A 258 -4.47 -17.31 6.88
C LEU A 258 -5.74 -18.05 7.33
N SER A 259 -5.85 -18.42 8.60
CA SER A 259 -7.05 -19.07 9.12
C SER A 259 -8.29 -18.18 9.01
N ALA A 260 -8.15 -16.86 9.20
CA ALA A 260 -9.25 -15.91 9.00
C ALA A 260 -9.66 -15.81 7.52
N LEU A 261 -8.69 -15.87 6.59
CA LEU A 261 -8.97 -15.89 5.15
C LEU A 261 -9.69 -17.18 4.73
N GLU A 262 -9.29 -18.33 5.26
CA GLU A 262 -9.92 -19.63 4.99
C GLU A 262 -11.35 -19.69 5.57
N ALA A 263 -11.56 -19.19 6.80
CA ALA A 263 -12.87 -19.16 7.44
C ALA A 263 -13.90 -18.34 6.65
N GLY A 264 -13.47 -17.31 5.92
CA GLY A 264 -14.35 -16.48 5.09
C GLY A 264 -15.01 -17.21 3.91
N CYS A 265 -14.60 -18.45 3.59
CA CYS A 265 -15.23 -19.29 2.57
C CYS A 265 -16.44 -20.10 3.08
N ASN A 266 -16.63 -20.19 4.41
CA ASN A 266 -17.76 -20.88 5.05
C ASN A 266 -18.69 -19.84 5.70
N PRO A 267 -19.61 -19.21 4.93
CA PRO A 267 -20.53 -18.21 5.46
C PRO A 267 -21.57 -18.81 6.42
#